data_AF-A0A7Y5RYI6-F1
#
_entry.id   AF-A0A7Y5RYI6-F1
#
_cell.length_a   1.000
_cell.length_b   1.000
_cell.length_c   1.000
_cell.angle_alpha   90.00
_cell.angle_beta   90.00
_cell.angle_gamma   90.00
#
_symmetry.space_group_name_H-M   'P 1'
#
loop_
_entity.id
_entity.type
_entity.pdbx_description
1 polymer ?
#
loop_
_entity_poly.entity_id
_entity_poly.type
_entity_poly.pdbx_seq_one_letter_code
_entity_poly.pdbx_strand_id
1 'polypeptide(L)'
;MSAVDDGSALLCPGCGYDLRGLAGPKCPECGAAFEPGRLISVVEEAREITRRLREAMLAAGFLWGVFIFAVICAVSFVRDAMPAFLILGSIVSVLFAAESLRHAWAAGRLFVRLRRHLSNADVQRLATHAYRFLAMLLLPLAAIVLGSWVFSLVS
;
A
#
# COMPACT_ATOMS: atom_id res chain seq x y z
N MET A 1 1.11 8.19 31.89
CA MET A 1 0.93 7.96 30.45
C MET A 1 2.11 8.60 29.74
N SER A 2 3.18 7.83 29.54
CA SER A 2 4.35 8.28 28.79
C SER A 2 4.00 8.20 27.30
N ALA A 3 4.05 9.33 26.61
CA ALA A 3 3.96 9.37 25.16
C ALA A 3 5.02 8.43 24.60
N VAL A 4 4.59 7.43 23.84
CA VAL A 4 5.48 6.61 23.03
C VAL A 4 6.02 7.54 21.95
N ASP A 5 7.14 8.19 22.23
CA ASP A 5 8.00 8.81 21.22
C ASP A 5 8.52 7.65 20.38
N ASP A 6 7.82 7.36 19.28
CA ASP A 6 8.25 6.41 18.26
C ASP A 6 9.44 7.07 17.55
N GLY A 7 10.57 7.06 18.28
CA GLY A 7 11.79 7.75 17.97
C GLY A 7 12.36 7.22 16.68
N SER A 8 11.91 7.81 15.57
CA SER A 8 12.55 7.71 14.27
C SER A 8 14.00 8.10 14.47
N ALA A 9 14.88 7.10 14.55
CA ALA A 9 16.28 7.30 14.87
C ALA A 9 16.84 8.31 13.88
N LEU A 10 17.43 9.40 14.40
CA LEU A 10 18.11 10.40 13.60
C LEU A 10 19.45 9.80 13.20
N LEU A 11 19.46 9.03 12.11
CA LEU A 11 20.68 8.37 11.66
C LEU A 11 21.51 9.31 10.79
N CYS A 12 22.83 9.32 11.00
CA CYS A 12 23.75 10.04 10.14
C CYS A 12 23.66 9.49 8.70
N PRO A 13 23.49 10.33 7.67
CA PRO A 13 23.40 9.87 6.28
C PRO A 13 24.72 9.27 5.76
N GLY A 14 25.85 9.59 6.40
CA GLY A 14 27.16 9.06 6.00
C GLY A 14 27.45 7.67 6.55
N CYS A 15 27.21 7.42 7.84
CA CYS A 15 27.60 6.17 8.52
C CYS A 15 26.45 5.43 9.20
N GLY A 16 25.25 6.02 9.28
CA GLY A 16 24.11 5.42 9.99
C GLY A 16 24.17 5.52 11.51
N TYR A 17 25.11 6.28 12.09
CA TYR A 17 25.19 6.46 13.55
C TYR A 17 23.98 7.22 14.10
N ASP A 18 23.48 6.84 15.27
CA ASP A 18 22.37 7.51 15.93
C ASP A 18 22.81 8.86 16.51
N LEU A 19 22.29 9.94 15.93
CA LEU A 19 22.62 11.31 16.31
C LEU A 19 21.79 11.80 17.52
N ARG A 20 20.91 10.97 18.09
CA ARG A 20 20.13 11.35 19.27
C ARG A 20 21.05 11.62 20.47
N GLY A 21 20.83 12.76 21.14
CA GLY A 21 21.56 13.12 22.35
C GLY A 21 22.94 13.77 22.13
N LEU A 22 23.37 13.98 20.88
CA LEU A 22 24.58 14.74 20.61
C LEU A 22 24.36 16.25 20.74
N ALA A 23 25.27 16.91 21.46
CA ALA A 23 25.26 18.36 21.64
C ALA A 23 25.84 19.14 20.44
N GLY A 24 26.50 18.46 19.49
CA GLY A 24 27.24 19.09 18.40
C GLY A 24 26.71 18.74 16.99
N PRO A 25 26.88 19.64 16.00
CA PRO A 25 26.43 19.45 14.61
C PRO A 25 27.37 18.57 13.77
N LYS A 26 28.16 17.70 14.40
CA LYS A 26 29.13 16.82 13.72
C LYS A 26 28.96 15.40 14.22
N CYS A 27 28.97 14.45 13.30
CA CYS A 27 28.94 13.04 13.65
C CYS A 27 30.27 12.62 14.30
N PRO A 28 30.27 11.94 15.46
CA PRO A 28 31.49 11.52 16.14
C PRO A 28 32.23 10.41 15.38
N GLU A 29 31.52 9.60 14.60
CA GLU A 29 32.10 8.49 13.84
C GLU A 29 32.75 8.93 12.53
N CYS A 30 32.04 9.72 11.71
CA CYS A 30 32.51 10.07 10.36
C CYS A 30 32.92 11.54 10.19
N GLY A 31 32.72 12.38 11.21
CA GLY A 31 33.03 13.81 11.16
C GLY A 31 32.13 14.64 10.25
N ALA A 32 31.14 14.02 9.58
CA ALA A 32 30.23 14.73 8.69
C ALA A 32 29.44 15.79 9.46
N ALA A 33 29.47 17.02 8.96
CA ALA A 33 28.64 18.10 9.46
C ALA A 33 27.18 17.83 9.06
N PHE A 34 26.27 18.01 10.00
CA PHE A 34 24.84 17.95 9.74
C PHE A 34 24.15 19.14 10.37
N GLU A 35 23.07 19.59 9.75
CA GLU A 35 22.28 20.72 10.21
C GLU A 35 21.00 20.18 10.87
N PRO A 36 20.86 20.25 12.21
CA PRO A 36 19.75 19.60 12.92
C PRO A 36 18.38 20.05 12.42
N GLY A 37 18.23 21.34 12.11
CA GLY A 37 16.97 21.90 11.61
C GLY A 37 16.52 21.30 10.27
N ARG A 38 17.47 20.95 9.40
CA ARG A 38 17.17 20.36 8.09
C ARG A 38 16.77 18.89 8.17
N LEU A 39 17.26 18.15 9.17
CA LEU A 39 16.86 16.76 9.41
C LEU A 39 15.41 16.67 9.90
N ILE A 40 15.00 17.59 10.78
CA ILE A 40 13.63 17.64 11.31
C ILE A 40 12.62 17.89 10.18
N SER A 41 12.88 18.84 9.29
CA SER A 41 11.95 19.18 8.20
C SER A 41 11.73 18.02 7.22
N VAL A 42 12.77 17.23 6.93
CA VAL A 42 12.66 16.06 6.04
C VAL A 42 11.80 14.97 6.67
N VAL A 43 11.93 14.75 7.99
CA VAL A 43 11.10 13.76 8.71
C VAL A 43 9.64 14.21 8.78
N GLU A 44 9.39 15.50 9.03
CA GLU A 44 8.05 16.07 9.03
C GLU A 44 7.38 15.96 7.65
N GLU A 45 8.10 16.28 6.57
CA GLU A 45 7.61 16.16 5.21
C GLU A 45 7.28 14.70 4.86
N ALA A 46 8.15 13.76 5.23
CA ALA A 46 7.91 12.33 5.03
C ALA A 46 6.67 11.83 5.80
N ARG A 47 6.46 12.30 7.04
CA ARG A 47 5.26 11.97 7.83
C ARG A 47 3.98 12.48 7.18
N GLU A 48 3.99 13.72 6.69
CA GLU A 48 2.83 14.31 6.00
C GLU A 48 2.49 13.55 4.72
N ILE A 49 3.49 13.19 3.91
CA ILE A 49 3.31 12.37 2.70
C ILE A 49 2.71 11.00 3.07
N THR A 50 3.24 10.36 4.11
CA THR A 50 2.76 9.03 4.56
C THR A 50 1.33 9.10 5.08
N ARG A 51 0.96 10.17 5.79
CA ARG A 51 -0.40 10.40 6.27
C ARG A 51 -1.39 10.55 5.10
N ARG A 52 -1.07 11.37 4.11
CA ARG A 52 -1.91 11.54 2.91
C ARG A 52 -2.07 10.24 2.12
N LEU A 53 -0.99 9.47 1.99
CA LEU A 53 -1.03 8.15 1.37
C LEU A 53 -1.95 7.18 2.12
N ARG A 54 -1.90 7.18 3.46
CA ARG A 54 -2.77 6.35 4.29
C ARG A 54 -4.24 6.71 4.13
N GLU A 55 -4.58 8.00 4.16
CA GLU A 55 -5.95 8.48 3.96
C GLU A 55 -6.47 8.10 2.56
N ALA A 56 -5.66 8.28 1.52
CA ALA A 56 -6.01 7.88 0.16
C ALA A 56 -6.19 6.35 0.02
N MET A 57 -5.33 5.55 0.66
CA MET A 57 -5.45 4.08 0.65
C MET A 57 -6.72 3.59 1.35
N LEU A 58 -7.11 4.22 2.46
CA LEU A 58 -8.36 3.87 3.16
C LEU A 58 -9.60 4.23 2.32
N ALA A 59 -9.62 5.41 1.71
CA ALA A 59 -10.70 5.81 0.81
C ALA A 59 -10.82 4.88 -0.40
N ALA A 60 -9.68 4.53 -1.02
CA ALA A 60 -9.65 3.59 -2.14
C ALA A 60 -10.14 2.19 -1.73
N GLY A 61 -9.71 1.68 -0.57
CA GLY A 61 -10.19 0.40 -0.03
C GLY A 61 -11.68 0.40 0.28
N PHE A 62 -12.23 1.49 0.80
CA PHE A 62 -13.66 1.61 1.06
C PHE A 62 -14.48 1.64 -0.24
N LEU A 63 -14.08 2.47 -1.22
CA LEU A 63 -14.70 2.52 -2.54
C LEU A 63 -14.68 1.15 -3.22
N TRP A 64 -13.59 0.40 -3.05
CA TRP A 64 -13.47 -0.95 -3.55
C TRP A 64 -14.45 -1.93 -2.92
N GLY A 65 -14.58 -1.90 -1.59
CA GLY A 65 -15.51 -2.74 -0.87
C GLY A 65 -16.95 -2.52 -1.32
N VAL A 66 -17.34 -1.25 -1.49
CA VAL A 66 -18.66 -0.86 -2.02
C VAL A 66 -18.85 -1.39 -3.44
N PHE A 67 -17.84 -1.28 -4.31
CA PHE A 67 -17.92 -1.78 -5.68
C PHE A 67 -18.08 -3.30 -5.74
N ILE A 68 -17.25 -4.06 -5.01
CA ILE A 68 -17.37 -5.53 -4.94
C ILE A 68 -18.76 -5.93 -4.44
N PHE A 69 -19.24 -5.27 -3.37
CA PHE A 69 -20.55 -5.54 -2.81
C PHE A 69 -21.67 -5.31 -3.83
N ALA A 70 -21.61 -4.18 -4.56
CA ALA A 70 -22.58 -3.87 -5.61
C ALA A 70 -22.57 -4.92 -6.74
N VAL A 71 -21.39 -5.39 -7.17
CA VAL A 71 -21.26 -6.46 -8.18
C VAL A 71 -21.85 -7.78 -7.66
N ILE A 72 -21.56 -8.16 -6.41
CA ILE A 72 -22.15 -9.37 -5.81
C ILE A 72 -23.67 -9.26 -5.75
N CYS A 73 -24.21 -8.14 -5.28
CA CYS A 73 -25.66 -7.91 -5.25
C CYS A 73 -26.27 -7.98 -6.64
N ALA A 74 -25.65 -7.35 -7.64
CA ALA A 74 -26.12 -7.39 -9.02
C ALA A 74 -26.10 -8.83 -9.58
N VAL A 75 -25.02 -9.59 -9.38
CA VAL A 75 -24.92 -10.98 -9.83
C VAL A 75 -25.93 -11.88 -9.12
N SER A 76 -26.10 -11.74 -7.81
CA SER A 76 -27.08 -12.52 -7.03
C SER A 76 -28.52 -12.21 -7.45
N PHE A 77 -28.86 -10.94 -7.68
CA PHE A 77 -30.17 -10.53 -8.17
C PHE A 77 -30.45 -11.03 -9.59
N VAL A 78 -29.40 -11.09 -10.42
CA VAL A 78 -29.49 -11.51 -11.82
C VAL A 78 -29.45 -13.03 -12.00
N ARG A 79 -28.89 -13.78 -11.04
CA ARG A 79 -28.92 -15.25 -11.02
C ARG A 79 -30.34 -15.80 -11.03
N ASP A 80 -31.29 -15.07 -10.44
CA ASP A 80 -32.71 -15.39 -10.50
C ASP A 80 -33.39 -14.90 -11.80
N ALA A 81 -32.69 -14.15 -12.67
CA ALA A 81 -33.28 -13.42 -13.79
C ALA A 81 -32.87 -13.85 -15.22
N MET A 82 -31.61 -14.20 -15.57
CA MET A 82 -31.25 -14.77 -16.91
C MET A 82 -29.73 -15.00 -17.16
N PRO A 83 -29.32 -15.87 -18.12
CA PRO A 83 -27.92 -16.21 -18.44
C PRO A 83 -27.10 -15.19 -19.25
N ALA A 84 -27.71 -14.18 -19.88
CA ALA A 84 -26.99 -13.21 -20.74
C ALA A 84 -25.97 -12.31 -20.00
N PHE A 85 -26.08 -12.21 -18.67
CA PHE A 85 -25.23 -11.34 -17.85
C PHE A 85 -23.85 -11.91 -17.50
N LEU A 86 -23.61 -13.22 -17.70
CA LEU A 86 -22.29 -13.82 -17.51
C LEU A 86 -21.23 -13.21 -18.44
N ILE A 87 -21.65 -12.79 -19.64
CA ILE A 87 -20.77 -12.12 -20.61
C ILE A 87 -20.45 -10.69 -20.16
N LEU A 88 -21.42 -9.95 -19.63
CA LEU A 88 -21.20 -8.58 -19.16
C LEU A 88 -20.30 -8.55 -17.90
N GLY A 89 -20.50 -9.49 -16.97
CA GLY A 89 -19.69 -9.60 -15.75
C GLY A 89 -18.22 -9.94 -16.02
N SER A 90 -17.95 -10.77 -17.04
CA SER A 90 -16.57 -11.09 -17.43
C SER A 90 -15.86 -9.89 -18.08
N ILE A 91 -16.55 -9.13 -18.94
CA ILE A 91 -16.01 -7.90 -19.54
C ILE A 91 -15.67 -6.87 -18.46
N VAL A 92 -16.57 -6.64 -17.50
CA VAL A 92 -16.33 -5.72 -16.39
C VAL A 92 -15.11 -6.17 -15.58
N SER A 93 -15.01 -7.47 -15.25
CA SER A 93 -13.87 -8.01 -14.50
C SER A 93 -12.52 -7.83 -15.21
N VAL A 94 -12.49 -7.96 -16.54
CA VAL A 94 -11.26 -7.77 -17.33
C VAL A 94 -10.84 -6.30 -17.38
N LEU A 95 -11.78 -5.38 -17.65
CA LEU A 95 -11.49 -3.94 -17.63
C LEU A 95 -11.00 -3.48 -16.26
N PHE A 96 -11.62 -4.05 -15.23
CA PHE A 96 -11.31 -3.82 -13.84
C PHE A 96 -9.87 -4.30 -13.48
N ALA A 97 -9.51 -5.51 -13.91
CA ALA A 97 -8.15 -6.05 -13.75
C ALA A 97 -7.10 -5.20 -14.49
N ALA A 98 -7.42 -4.71 -15.68
CA ALA A 98 -6.52 -3.86 -16.47
C ALA A 98 -6.22 -2.52 -15.77
N GLU A 99 -7.23 -1.85 -15.21
CA GLU A 99 -7.03 -0.57 -14.52
C GLU A 99 -6.25 -0.76 -13.21
N SER A 100 -6.52 -1.86 -12.49
CA SER A 100 -5.76 -2.26 -11.30
C SER A 100 -4.27 -2.47 -11.63
N LEU A 101 -3.97 -3.13 -12.76
CA LEU A 101 -2.60 -3.30 -13.23
C LEU A 101 -1.93 -1.97 -13.53
N ARG A 102 -2.65 -1.01 -14.15
CA ARG A 102 -2.09 0.33 -14.44
C ARG A 102 -1.72 1.06 -13.15
N HIS A 103 -2.57 1.02 -12.14
CA HIS A 103 -2.30 1.65 -10.84
C HIS A 103 -1.12 0.98 -10.12
N ALA A 104 -1.06 -0.35 -10.13
CA ALA A 104 0.06 -1.10 -9.58
C ALA A 104 1.38 -0.75 -10.30
N TRP A 105 1.35 -0.62 -11.63
CA TRP A 105 2.53 -0.29 -12.43
C TRP A 105 3.00 1.16 -12.22
N ALA A 106 2.07 2.11 -12.08
CA ALA A 106 2.38 3.49 -11.72
C ALA A 106 3.02 3.58 -10.33
N ALA A 107 2.45 2.89 -9.34
CA ALA A 107 3.01 2.82 -7.99
C ALA A 107 4.40 2.17 -7.98
N GLY A 108 4.60 1.10 -8.74
CA GLY A 108 5.90 0.42 -8.87
C GLY A 108 6.99 1.34 -9.45
N ARG A 109 6.67 2.15 -10.46
CA ARG A 109 7.63 3.14 -11.01
C ARG A 109 8.00 4.21 -10.00
N LEU A 110 7.05 4.69 -9.20
CA LEU A 110 7.32 5.65 -8.13
C LEU A 110 8.23 5.03 -7.07
N PHE A 111 7.95 3.77 -6.70
CA PHE A 111 8.74 3.02 -5.73
C PHE A 111 10.18 2.82 -6.19
N VAL A 112 10.43 2.51 -7.47
CA VAL A 112 11.80 2.36 -8.01
C VAL A 112 12.59 3.68 -7.92
N ARG A 113 11.95 4.84 -8.09
CA ARG A 113 12.61 6.15 -7.90
C ARG A 113 12.90 6.42 -6.42
N LEU A 114 11.93 6.18 -5.55
CA LEU A 114 12.04 6.40 -4.11
C LEU A 114 13.02 5.45 -3.43
N ARG A 115 13.22 4.24 -3.96
CA ARG A 115 14.13 3.23 -3.43
C ARG A 115 15.56 3.74 -3.25
N ARG A 116 16.00 4.73 -4.06
CA ARG A 116 17.35 5.30 -3.93
C ARG A 116 17.54 6.14 -2.66
N HIS A 117 16.46 6.54 -2.02
CA HIS A 117 16.46 7.41 -0.83
C HIS A 117 15.92 6.71 0.43
N LEU A 118 15.32 5.53 0.29
CA LEU A 118 14.73 4.79 1.41
C LEU A 118 15.74 3.82 2.03
N SER A 119 15.74 3.73 3.35
CA SER A 119 16.54 2.73 4.06
C SER A 119 16.00 1.31 3.83
N ASN A 120 16.85 0.30 3.97
CA ASN A 120 16.43 -1.11 3.82
C ASN A 120 15.30 -1.52 4.77
N ALA A 121 15.23 -0.89 5.95
CA ALA A 121 14.16 -1.16 6.93
C ALA A 121 12.79 -0.64 6.43
N ASP A 122 12.77 0.52 5.78
CA ASP A 122 11.54 1.10 5.23
C ASP A 122 11.02 0.29 4.04
N VAL A 123 11.94 -0.23 3.22
CA VAL A 123 11.62 -1.11 2.09
C VAL A 123 10.88 -2.38 2.57
N GLN A 124 11.33 -3.00 3.66
CA GLN A 124 10.65 -4.17 4.22
C GLN A 124 9.26 -3.85 4.75
N ARG A 125 9.08 -2.71 5.45
CA ARG A 125 7.74 -2.29 5.91
C ARG A 125 6.80 -2.04 4.74
N LEU A 126 7.27 -1.34 3.70
CA LEU A 126 6.44 -1.06 2.52
C LEU A 126 6.07 -2.34 1.76
N ALA A 127 7.03 -3.26 1.60
CA ALA A 127 6.77 -4.56 0.96
C ALA A 127 5.70 -5.34 1.72
N THR A 128 5.76 -5.35 3.06
CA THR A 128 4.77 -6.06 3.88
C THR A 128 3.36 -5.47 3.71
N HIS A 129 3.24 -4.15 3.62
CA HIS A 129 1.96 -3.49 3.33
C HIS A 129 1.45 -3.80 1.92
N ALA A 130 2.33 -3.79 0.92
CA ALA A 130 1.99 -4.15 -0.46
C ALA A 130 1.50 -5.60 -0.57
N TYR A 131 2.16 -6.55 0.09
CA TYR A 131 1.73 -7.96 0.11
C TYR A 131 0.37 -8.14 0.79
N ARG A 132 0.11 -7.44 1.91
CA ARG A 132 -1.21 -7.46 2.56
C ARG A 132 -2.30 -6.92 1.64
N PHE A 133 -2.02 -5.84 0.93
CA PHE A 133 -2.97 -5.26 -0.02
C PHE A 133 -3.24 -6.21 -1.19
N LEU A 134 -2.19 -6.81 -1.76
CA LEU A 134 -2.30 -7.81 -2.82
C LEU A 134 -3.12 -9.03 -2.36
N ALA A 135 -2.87 -9.52 -1.14
CA ALA A 135 -3.61 -10.63 -0.57
C ALA A 135 -5.11 -10.31 -0.40
N MET A 136 -5.44 -9.11 0.09
CA MET A 136 -6.83 -8.65 0.20
C MET A 136 -7.53 -8.57 -1.16
N LEU A 137 -6.78 -8.28 -2.24
CA LEU A 137 -7.31 -8.19 -3.60
C LEU A 137 -7.48 -9.57 -4.25
N LEU A 138 -6.56 -10.50 -4.00
CA LEU A 138 -6.54 -11.84 -4.60
C LEU A 138 -7.49 -12.82 -3.91
N LEU A 139 -7.70 -12.72 -2.59
CA LEU A 139 -8.59 -13.61 -1.84
C LEU A 139 -10.03 -13.68 -2.40
N PRO A 140 -10.72 -12.54 -2.63
CA PRO A 140 -12.09 -12.58 -3.15
C PRO A 140 -12.15 -13.10 -4.58
N LEU A 141 -11.16 -12.80 -5.43
CA LEU A 141 -11.06 -13.37 -6.77
C LEU A 141 -10.94 -14.89 -6.72
N ALA A 142 -10.06 -15.41 -5.85
CA ALA A 142 -9.91 -16.85 -5.65
C ALA A 142 -11.21 -17.48 -5.12
N ALA A 143 -11.91 -16.83 -4.19
CA ALA A 143 -13.19 -17.31 -3.67
C ALA A 143 -14.28 -17.37 -4.75
N ILE A 144 -14.36 -16.38 -5.64
CA ILE A 144 -15.31 -16.36 -6.77
C ILE A 144 -15.01 -17.51 -7.74
N VAL A 145 -13.73 -17.69 -8.11
CA VAL A 145 -13.31 -18.76 -9.02
C VAL A 145 -13.60 -20.14 -8.42
N LEU A 146 -13.24 -20.35 -7.15
CA LEU A 146 -13.51 -21.61 -6.45
C LEU A 146 -15.01 -21.87 -6.28
N GLY A 147 -15.80 -20.84 -5.94
CA GLY A 147 -17.25 -20.96 -5.81
C GLY A 147 -17.94 -21.35 -7.12
N SER A 148 -17.50 -20.78 -8.23
CA SER A 148 -17.99 -21.14 -9.58
C SER A 148 -17.68 -22.60 -9.94
N TRP A 149 -16.47 -23.07 -9.60
CA TRP A 149 -16.04 -24.45 -9.81
C TRP A 149 -16.86 -25.46 -9.01
N VAL A 150 -17.05 -25.21 -7.71
CA VAL A 150 -17.83 -26.09 -6.82
C VAL A 150 -19.28 -26.17 -7.28
N PHE A 151 -19.87 -25.05 -7.70
CA PHE A 151 -21.23 -25.05 -8.20
C PHE A 151 -21.40 -25.92 -9.45
N SER A 152 -20.45 -25.86 -10.38
CA SER A 152 -20.46 -26.66 -11.61
C SER A 152 -20.32 -28.17 -11.38
N LEU A 153 -19.80 -28.59 -10.22
CA LEU A 153 -19.68 -30.00 -9.82
C LEU A 153 -20.96 -30.57 -9.21
N VAL A 154 -21.83 -29.70 -8.68
CA VAL A 154 -23.06 -30.10 -7.96
C VAL A 154 -24.29 -30.06 -8.85
N SER A 155 -24.29 -29.23 -9.90
CA SER A 155 -25.34 -29.13 -10.93
C SER A 155 -25.16 -30.15 -12.04
#